data_AF-A0A2T3ZCH7-F1
#
_entry.id   AF-A0A2T3ZCH7-F1
#
_cell.length_a   1.000
_cell.length_b   1.000
_cell.length_c   1.000
_cell.angle_alpha   90.00
_cell.angle_beta   90.00
_cell.angle_gamma   90.00
#
_symmetry.space_group_name_H-M   'P 1'
#
loop_
_entity.id
_entity.type
_entity.pdbx_description
1 polymer ?
#
loop_
_entity_poly.entity_id
_entity_poly.type
_entity_poly.pdbx_seq_one_letter_code
_entity_poly.pdbx_strand_id
1 'polypeptide(L)'
;MIPTTALVNSLPRNILGKKHTRAGKPKSRGGCISCKLRHRKCNEEKPICNQCRKSARVCHYDIPKEKQHGSIAPPKRTILPRQETLDVVATRALHFRPRASHLEAEEAPYFDLFRAQMLQDFTYTPCTKFWNRVIPRESMGDECVRWSVLSIGALMLSLRSSNPEPTVKLLEERGGGAYQVAMAYHAKATTTLHMRMRQEFHTISRRNVLINMFLLFLFELLIGNTKGADQLLTSSVELLKQKRDQLVDEMNSQYHRQDLHSYVAPSNDEGLDQAERILPRFQIFLSLNTPFFPMQKACWSRLQSRPIPGGVPGVDTDMHEFGAMWNSFITRAVIFIVKVMQRHQYGYHTNDFELHLAHRAIFLERLQGWEEAILLKLEAEKNPIICQFFNTFYMGQKAVFILMSCCFDATEMSYDQFSSKFREIASTASSLGGTLKRFSHLETALDIYTLPVLNFVSQKCRDKVIRSEALDSFEKMTSSSFNWDTRASLLARRQLMALEEESRDATGHIPASGRYVWTSASWETGYSSLNIVFTPVASNSDGTRKERRFKIFRSDLENRTKNIYLN
;
A
#
# COMPACT_ATOMS: atom_id res chain seq x y z
N MET A 1 8.66 17.43 -16.24
CA MET A 1 9.04 18.68 -15.53
C MET A 1 7.89 19.66 -15.67
N ILE A 2 7.37 20.19 -14.57
CA ILE A 2 6.22 21.12 -14.57
C ILE A 2 6.73 22.53 -14.26
N PRO A 3 6.34 23.59 -14.99
CA PRO A 3 6.85 24.96 -14.81
C PRO A 3 6.26 25.68 -13.60
N THR A 4 7.05 26.58 -13.01
CA THR A 4 6.85 27.28 -11.73
C THR A 4 5.93 28.50 -11.75
N THR A 5 5.14 28.75 -12.79
CA THR A 5 4.53 30.09 -13.01
C THR A 5 3.00 30.19 -13.12
N ALA A 6 2.23 29.15 -12.76
CA ALA A 6 0.77 29.20 -12.87
C ALA A 6 0.07 29.53 -11.53
N LEU A 7 0.25 30.76 -11.01
CA LEU A 7 -0.43 31.24 -9.80
C LEU A 7 -0.63 32.76 -9.81
N VAL A 8 -1.46 33.28 -10.71
CA VAL A 8 -2.13 34.58 -10.50
C VAL A 8 -3.53 34.50 -11.11
N ASN A 9 -4.55 34.81 -10.32
CA ASN A 9 -5.98 34.92 -10.64
C ASN A 9 -6.83 33.65 -10.52
N SER A 10 -7.38 33.40 -9.32
CA SER A 10 -8.83 33.19 -9.12
C SER A 10 -9.13 32.78 -7.67
N LEU A 11 -9.39 33.76 -6.80
CA LEU A 11 -10.03 33.53 -5.50
C LEU A 11 -11.50 33.98 -5.56
N PRO A 12 -12.48 33.10 -5.31
CA PRO A 12 -13.76 33.54 -4.78
C PRO A 12 -13.67 33.70 -3.26
N ARG A 13 -13.90 34.93 -2.80
CA ARG A 13 -14.20 35.25 -1.41
C ARG A 13 -15.49 34.51 -1.00
N ASN A 14 -15.41 33.62 -0.01
CA ASN A 14 -16.39 33.43 1.07
C ASN A 14 -16.12 32.13 1.85
N ILE A 15 -15.15 32.19 2.77
CA ILE A 15 -15.06 31.25 3.89
C ILE A 15 -15.08 32.10 5.14
N LEU A 16 -16.24 32.18 5.81
CA LEU A 16 -16.42 32.40 7.24
C LEU A 16 -17.93 32.41 7.53
N GLY A 17 -18.46 31.26 7.93
CA GLY A 17 -19.84 31.12 8.34
C GLY A 17 -20.09 29.80 9.04
N LYS A 18 -19.76 29.72 10.34
CA LYS A 18 -20.20 28.63 11.22
C LYS A 18 -21.71 28.45 11.08
N LYS A 19 -22.16 27.27 10.61
CA LYS A 19 -23.58 26.87 10.75
C LYS A 19 -23.86 26.66 12.23
N HIS A 20 -24.46 27.65 12.89
CA HIS A 20 -25.10 27.46 14.18
C HIS A 20 -26.36 26.61 13.99
N THR A 21 -26.33 25.36 14.46
CA THR A 21 -27.54 24.57 14.67
C THR A 21 -28.34 25.15 15.84
N ARG A 22 -29.57 25.59 15.58
CA ARG A 22 -30.47 26.14 16.60
C ARG A 22 -30.99 25.01 17.51
N ALA A 23 -30.81 25.13 18.82
CA ALA A 23 -31.48 24.27 19.79
C ALA A 23 -33.02 24.42 19.67
N GLY A 24 -33.72 23.32 19.39
CA GLY A 24 -35.17 23.29 19.26
C GLY A 24 -35.85 23.40 20.61
N LYS A 25 -36.37 24.58 20.97
CA LYS A 25 -37.28 24.75 22.11
C LYS A 25 -38.75 24.52 21.68
N PRO A 26 -39.64 24.09 22.60
CA PRO A 26 -41.05 23.83 22.30
C PRO A 26 -41.73 25.06 21.66
N LYS A 27 -42.43 24.85 20.54
CA LYS A 27 -43.19 25.89 19.85
C LYS A 27 -44.45 26.21 20.67
N SER A 28 -44.69 27.47 21.00
CA SER A 28 -45.92 27.85 21.71
C SER A 28 -47.13 27.63 20.80
N ARG A 29 -48.11 26.86 21.27
CA ARG A 29 -49.30 26.49 20.48
C ARG A 29 -50.29 27.66 20.35
N GLY A 30 -50.31 28.58 21.32
CA GLY A 30 -51.26 29.70 21.41
C GLY A 30 -50.80 31.03 20.78
N GLY A 31 -49.62 31.09 20.15
CA GLY A 31 -49.10 32.35 19.58
C GLY A 31 -50.01 32.96 18.50
N CYS A 32 -50.04 34.29 18.41
CA CYS A 32 -50.77 35.00 17.35
C CYS A 32 -50.21 34.65 15.96
N ILE A 33 -51.05 34.75 14.93
CA ILE A 33 -50.70 34.39 13.55
C ILE A 33 -49.51 35.23 13.06
N SER A 34 -49.51 36.53 13.36
CA SER A 34 -48.44 37.46 12.96
C SER A 34 -47.06 37.09 13.52
N CYS A 35 -47.01 36.49 14.72
CA CYS A 35 -45.76 36.00 15.32
C CYS A 35 -45.37 34.62 14.78
N LYS A 36 -46.35 33.74 14.54
CA LYS A 36 -46.15 32.41 13.93
C LYS A 36 -45.56 32.52 12.53
N LEU A 37 -46.14 33.35 11.66
CA LEU A 37 -45.64 33.59 10.28
C LEU A 37 -44.21 34.10 10.24
N ARG A 38 -43.78 34.85 11.26
CA ARG A 38 -42.44 35.43 11.33
C ARG A 38 -41.43 34.58 12.11
N HIS A 39 -41.83 33.39 12.56
CA HIS A 39 -40.99 32.49 13.36
C HIS A 39 -40.37 33.18 14.59
N ARG A 40 -41.13 34.07 15.26
CA ARG A 40 -40.74 34.74 16.52
C ARG A 40 -41.65 34.28 17.65
N LYS A 41 -41.10 34.22 18.88
CA LYS A 41 -41.84 33.78 20.07
C LYS A 41 -42.91 34.82 20.44
N CYS A 42 -44.17 34.39 20.47
CA CYS A 42 -45.30 35.20 20.93
C CYS A 42 -45.41 35.07 22.47
N ASN A 43 -45.78 36.15 23.15
CA ASN A 43 -46.08 36.14 24.58
C ASN A 43 -47.57 35.94 24.88
N GLU A 44 -48.42 35.76 23.86
CA GLU A 44 -49.84 35.40 23.98
C GLU A 44 -50.75 36.41 24.70
N GLU A 45 -50.23 37.62 25.02
CA GLU A 45 -51.04 38.74 25.52
C GLU A 45 -52.12 39.17 24.51
N LYS A 46 -53.35 39.36 25.01
CA LYS A 46 -54.52 39.84 24.25
C LYS A 46 -54.89 41.25 24.74
N PRO A 47 -55.35 42.18 23.88
CA PRO A 47 -55.71 41.99 22.47
C PRO A 47 -54.52 41.99 21.50
N ILE A 48 -53.37 42.54 21.90
CA ILE A 48 -52.17 42.66 21.05
C ILE A 48 -50.95 42.12 21.81
N CYS A 49 -50.22 41.18 21.21
CA CYS A 49 -49.01 40.64 21.83
C CYS A 49 -47.89 41.69 21.88
N ASN A 50 -46.95 41.58 22.83
CA ASN A 50 -45.87 42.56 23.01
C ASN A 50 -45.03 42.78 21.75
N GLN A 51 -44.78 41.71 21.00
CA GLN A 51 -43.99 41.78 19.77
C GLN A 51 -44.72 42.51 18.65
N CYS A 52 -46.04 42.34 18.56
CA CYS A 52 -46.88 43.09 17.61
C CYS A 52 -47.03 44.55 18.04
N ARG A 53 -47.17 44.83 19.35
CA ARG A 53 -47.22 46.19 19.92
C ARG A 53 -45.93 46.96 19.63
N LYS A 54 -44.76 46.39 19.94
CA LYS A 54 -43.46 47.03 19.68
C LYS A 54 -43.16 47.24 18.20
N SER A 55 -43.71 46.41 17.32
CA SER A 55 -43.50 46.56 15.87
C SER A 55 -44.60 47.35 15.17
N ALA A 56 -45.57 47.89 15.92
CA ALA A 56 -46.75 48.61 15.41
C ALA A 56 -47.51 47.81 14.33
N ARG A 57 -47.76 46.52 14.58
CA ARG A 57 -48.40 45.61 13.62
C ARG A 57 -49.72 45.05 14.12
N VAL A 58 -50.59 44.75 13.16
CA VAL A 58 -51.86 44.06 13.40
C VAL A 58 -51.60 42.68 14.02
N CYS A 59 -52.20 42.45 15.19
CA CYS A 59 -52.10 41.20 15.93
C CYS A 59 -53.44 40.46 15.84
N HIS A 60 -53.43 39.26 15.26
CA HIS A 60 -54.62 38.45 15.12
C HIS A 60 -54.41 37.06 15.74
N TYR A 61 -55.38 36.63 16.54
CA TYR A 61 -55.44 35.30 17.16
C TYR A 61 -56.62 34.55 16.52
N ASP A 62 -56.43 33.28 16.17
CA ASP A 62 -57.50 32.45 15.63
C ASP A 62 -58.65 32.33 16.64
N ILE A 63 -59.88 32.55 16.18
CA ILE A 63 -61.10 32.25 16.94
C ILE A 63 -61.40 30.76 16.73
N PRO A 64 -61.63 29.95 17.78
CA PRO A 64 -61.96 28.53 17.61
C PRO A 64 -63.26 28.39 16.82
N LYS A 65 -63.21 27.70 15.66
CA LYS A 65 -64.44 27.28 14.96
C LYS A 65 -65.07 26.15 15.76
N GLU A 66 -66.31 26.35 16.22
CA GLU A 66 -67.14 25.31 16.83
C GLU A 66 -67.27 24.12 15.88
N LYS A 67 -66.72 22.97 16.27
CA LYS A 67 -67.03 21.69 15.63
C LYS A 67 -68.23 21.12 16.35
N GLN A 68 -69.38 21.10 15.69
CA GLN A 68 -70.57 20.40 16.16
C GLN A 68 -70.23 18.92 16.40
N HIS A 69 -70.39 18.49 17.65
CA HIS A 69 -70.27 17.10 18.07
C HIS A 69 -71.54 16.33 17.70
N GLY A 70 -71.46 15.48 16.68
CA GLY A 70 -72.33 14.31 16.55
C GLY A 70 -71.64 13.10 17.19
N SER A 71 -72.16 12.61 18.30
CA SER A 71 -71.66 11.42 18.99
C SER A 71 -72.04 10.14 18.23
N ILE A 72 -71.10 9.56 17.50
CA ILE A 72 -71.17 8.14 17.11
C ILE A 72 -69.77 7.55 17.29
N ALA A 73 -69.63 6.60 18.20
CA ALA A 73 -68.39 5.84 18.38
C ALA A 73 -68.01 5.15 17.06
N PRO A 74 -66.73 5.18 16.62
CA PRO A 74 -66.36 4.53 15.38
C PRO A 74 -66.46 3.00 15.55
N PRO A 75 -67.06 2.26 14.60
CA PRO A 75 -66.99 0.80 14.64
C PRO A 75 -65.54 0.38 14.39
N LYS A 76 -65.07 -0.61 15.15
CA LYS A 76 -63.79 -1.27 14.91
C LYS A 76 -63.81 -1.85 13.49
N ARG A 77 -63.09 -1.24 12.56
CA ARG A 77 -62.94 -1.77 11.20
C ARG A 77 -61.96 -2.93 11.23
N THR A 78 -62.45 -4.14 10.99
CA THR A 78 -61.63 -5.29 10.64
C THR A 78 -61.00 -5.02 9.27
N ILE A 79 -59.67 -5.10 9.19
CA ILE A 79 -58.92 -4.87 7.95
C ILE A 79 -59.11 -6.09 7.06
N LEU A 80 -59.79 -5.92 5.92
CA LEU A 80 -59.86 -6.91 4.85
C LEU A 80 -59.04 -6.41 3.64
N PRO A 81 -58.41 -7.31 2.87
CA PRO A 81 -57.65 -6.92 1.67
C PRO A 81 -58.56 -6.24 0.65
N ARG A 82 -58.10 -5.12 0.10
CA ARG A 82 -58.85 -4.33 -0.90
C ARG A 82 -58.89 -5.10 -2.22
N GLN A 83 -60.09 -5.43 -2.71
CA GLN A 83 -60.28 -5.95 -4.06
C GLN A 83 -59.92 -4.87 -5.09
N GLU A 84 -59.08 -5.25 -6.05
CA GLU A 84 -58.55 -4.39 -7.11
C GLU A 84 -59.64 -4.05 -8.12
N THR A 85 -60.04 -2.77 -8.19
CA THR A 85 -60.71 -2.24 -9.38
C THR A 85 -59.64 -1.78 -10.36
N LEU A 86 -59.63 -2.40 -11.54
CA LEU A 86 -58.79 -2.08 -12.69
C LEU A 86 -59.14 -0.68 -13.23
N ASP A 87 -58.58 0.37 -12.63
CA ASP A 87 -58.49 1.68 -13.26
C ASP A 87 -57.10 1.85 -13.85
N VAL A 88 -57.05 1.79 -15.18
CA VAL A 88 -55.87 2.02 -16.03
C VAL A 88 -55.51 3.51 -15.98
N VAL A 89 -54.98 3.96 -14.85
CA VAL A 89 -54.11 5.13 -14.83
C VAL A 89 -52.76 4.63 -15.30
N ALA A 90 -52.30 5.13 -16.45
CA ALA A 90 -50.96 4.89 -16.99
C ALA A 90 -49.92 5.22 -15.90
N THR A 91 -49.58 4.20 -15.13
CA THR A 91 -48.47 4.21 -14.21
C THR A 91 -47.25 4.32 -15.10
N ARG A 92 -46.74 5.54 -15.24
CA ARG A 92 -45.29 5.71 -15.38
C ARG A 92 -44.73 4.98 -14.18
N ALA A 93 -44.39 3.71 -14.37
CA ALA A 93 -43.63 2.96 -13.41
C ALA A 93 -42.38 3.80 -13.18
N LEU A 94 -42.33 4.49 -12.04
CA LEU A 94 -41.07 4.88 -11.45
C LEU A 94 -40.40 3.56 -11.07
N HIS A 95 -39.88 2.84 -12.07
CA HIS A 95 -38.83 1.88 -11.91
C HIS A 95 -37.57 2.65 -11.53
N PHE A 96 -37.62 3.37 -10.41
CA PHE A 96 -36.43 3.64 -9.64
C PHE A 96 -36.10 2.30 -8.98
N ARG A 97 -35.49 1.39 -9.75
CA ARG A 97 -34.66 0.36 -9.13
C ARG A 97 -33.60 1.14 -8.38
N PRO A 98 -33.52 1.06 -7.05
CA PRO A 98 -32.34 1.55 -6.37
C PRO A 98 -31.16 0.81 -7.01
N ARG A 99 -30.29 1.52 -7.75
CA ARG A 99 -29.01 0.95 -8.15
C ARG A 99 -28.27 0.75 -6.83
N ALA A 100 -28.25 -0.48 -6.34
CA ALA A 100 -27.52 -0.83 -5.12
C ALA A 100 -26.00 -0.60 -5.26
N SER A 101 -25.53 -0.38 -6.49
CA SER A 101 -24.14 -0.10 -6.85
C SER A 101 -24.05 0.92 -7.98
N HIS A 102 -23.02 1.78 -7.94
CA HIS A 102 -22.62 2.64 -9.06
C HIS A 102 -21.93 1.86 -10.20
N LEU A 103 -21.68 0.57 -10.02
CA LEU A 103 -21.07 -0.30 -11.01
C LEU A 103 -22.05 -0.67 -12.12
N GLU A 104 -21.55 -0.72 -13.34
CA GLU A 104 -22.26 -1.32 -14.46
C GLU A 104 -22.26 -2.86 -14.36
N ALA A 105 -23.20 -3.52 -15.04
CA ALA A 105 -23.34 -4.97 -14.97
C ALA A 105 -22.08 -5.72 -15.45
N GLU A 106 -21.38 -5.15 -16.44
CA GLU A 106 -20.11 -5.65 -16.95
C GLU A 106 -18.91 -5.39 -16.02
N GLU A 107 -19.00 -4.42 -15.10
CA GLU A 107 -17.94 -4.06 -14.17
C GLU A 107 -17.94 -4.96 -12.92
N ALA A 108 -19.11 -5.47 -12.54
CA ALA A 108 -19.29 -6.24 -11.31
C ALA A 108 -18.35 -7.46 -11.19
N PRO A 109 -18.14 -8.29 -12.23
CA PRO A 109 -17.24 -9.44 -12.14
C PRO A 109 -15.78 -9.05 -11.82
N TYR A 110 -15.27 -7.96 -12.41
CA TYR A 110 -13.90 -7.50 -12.16
C TYR A 110 -13.75 -6.96 -10.74
N PHE A 111 -14.75 -6.21 -10.29
CA PHE A 111 -14.78 -5.66 -8.93
C PHE A 111 -14.84 -6.77 -7.86
N ASP A 112 -15.72 -7.76 -8.06
CA ASP A 112 -15.86 -8.87 -7.13
C ASP A 112 -14.63 -9.78 -7.14
N LEU A 113 -14.01 -9.98 -8.30
CA LEU A 113 -12.73 -10.70 -8.38
C LEU A 113 -11.62 -10.00 -7.60
N PHE A 114 -11.49 -8.68 -7.75
CA PHE A 114 -10.54 -7.89 -6.97
C PHE A 114 -10.79 -8.07 -5.47
N ARG A 115 -12.05 -7.92 -5.01
CA ARG A 115 -12.41 -8.07 -3.59
C ARG A 115 -12.11 -9.45 -3.06
N ALA A 116 -12.45 -10.50 -3.82
CA ALA A 116 -12.20 -11.88 -3.42
C ALA A 116 -10.70 -12.17 -3.28
N GLN A 117 -9.89 -11.71 -4.24
CA GLN A 117 -8.43 -11.90 -4.19
C GLN A 117 -7.80 -11.13 -3.03
N MET A 118 -8.17 -9.86 -2.84
CA MET A 118 -7.65 -9.03 -1.74
C MET A 118 -7.98 -9.62 -0.37
N LEU A 119 -9.19 -10.17 -0.23
CA LEU A 119 -9.57 -10.88 0.99
C LEU A 119 -8.69 -12.13 1.15
N GLN A 120 -8.59 -12.99 0.15
CA GLN A 120 -7.81 -14.23 0.22
C GLN A 120 -6.33 -13.98 0.60
N ASP A 121 -5.69 -13.01 -0.04
CA ASP A 121 -4.24 -12.81 0.07
C ASP A 121 -3.85 -11.92 1.27
N PHE A 122 -4.71 -10.98 1.65
CA PHE A 122 -4.39 -9.95 2.64
C PHE A 122 -5.27 -9.96 3.89
N THR A 123 -6.04 -11.02 4.15
CA THR A 123 -6.87 -11.14 5.39
C THR A 123 -6.03 -10.96 6.65
N TYR A 124 -4.84 -11.57 6.72
CA TYR A 124 -3.99 -11.57 7.92
C TYR A 124 -2.75 -10.70 7.73
N THR A 125 -2.95 -9.44 7.33
CA THR A 125 -1.86 -8.47 7.20
C THR A 125 -2.12 -7.20 8.00
N PRO A 126 -1.08 -6.43 8.36
CA PRO A 126 -1.28 -5.13 9.00
C PRO A 126 -2.01 -4.11 8.11
N CYS A 127 -2.30 -4.44 6.84
CA CYS A 127 -3.02 -3.61 5.88
C CYS A 127 -4.41 -4.15 5.51
N THR A 128 -4.96 -5.13 6.24
CA THR A 128 -6.27 -5.74 5.93
C THR A 128 -7.40 -4.72 5.80
N LYS A 129 -7.44 -3.71 6.69
CA LYS A 129 -8.47 -2.65 6.65
C LYS A 129 -8.35 -1.80 5.38
N PHE A 130 -7.13 -1.50 4.96
CA PHE A 130 -6.88 -0.73 3.75
C PHE A 130 -7.42 -1.44 2.50
N TRP A 131 -7.11 -2.73 2.33
CA TRP A 131 -7.55 -3.52 1.18
C TRP A 131 -9.05 -3.85 1.18
N ASN A 132 -9.59 -4.28 2.32
CA ASN A 132 -10.93 -4.85 2.36
C ASN A 132 -12.03 -3.83 2.70
N ARG A 133 -11.67 -2.64 3.19
CA ARG A 133 -12.64 -1.60 3.58
C ARG A 133 -12.41 -0.28 2.87
N VAL A 134 -11.18 0.25 2.91
CA VAL A 134 -10.89 1.59 2.38
C VAL A 134 -11.00 1.63 0.86
N ILE A 135 -10.25 0.79 0.15
CA ILE A 135 -10.23 0.79 -1.32
C ILE A 135 -11.63 0.51 -1.92
N PRO A 136 -12.38 -0.54 -1.49
CA PRO A 136 -13.72 -0.79 -2.00
C PRO A 136 -14.68 0.37 -1.75
N ARG A 137 -14.63 1.00 -0.56
CA ARG A 137 -15.48 2.16 -0.26
C ARG A 137 -15.16 3.36 -1.16
N GLU A 138 -13.88 3.65 -1.38
CA GLU A 138 -13.46 4.77 -2.23
C GLU A 138 -13.81 4.53 -3.70
N SER A 139 -13.70 3.28 -4.18
CA SER A 139 -14.08 2.93 -5.55
C SER A 139 -15.56 3.14 -5.86
N MET A 140 -16.43 3.11 -4.84
CA MET A 140 -17.85 3.42 -5.02
C MET A 140 -18.08 4.92 -5.19
N GLY A 141 -17.30 5.76 -4.50
CA GLY A 141 -17.43 7.22 -4.53
C GLY A 141 -16.62 7.94 -5.61
N ASP A 142 -15.53 7.35 -6.09
CA ASP A 142 -14.60 7.98 -7.03
C ASP A 142 -14.34 7.11 -8.27
N GLU A 143 -14.60 7.66 -9.45
CA GLU A 143 -14.46 6.96 -10.73
C GLU A 143 -13.02 6.56 -11.06
N CYS A 144 -12.03 7.39 -10.72
CA CYS A 144 -10.63 7.10 -10.98
C CYS A 144 -10.14 5.91 -10.14
N VAL A 145 -10.55 5.87 -8.86
CA VAL A 145 -10.30 4.71 -7.99
C VAL A 145 -11.03 3.49 -8.52
N ARG A 146 -12.29 3.63 -8.97
CA ARG A 146 -13.07 2.55 -9.56
C ARG A 146 -12.37 1.93 -10.77
N TRP A 147 -11.97 2.74 -11.75
CA TRP A 147 -11.28 2.24 -12.93
C TRP A 147 -9.95 1.58 -12.58
N SER A 148 -9.22 2.08 -11.57
CA SER A 148 -8.00 1.42 -11.09
C SER A 148 -8.28 0.05 -10.46
N VAL A 149 -9.37 -0.10 -9.72
CA VAL A 149 -9.78 -1.40 -9.15
C VAL A 149 -10.24 -2.36 -10.26
N LEU A 150 -11.03 -1.87 -11.21
CA LEU A 150 -11.52 -2.66 -12.34
C LEU A 150 -10.38 -3.10 -13.26
N SER A 151 -9.37 -2.25 -13.50
CA SER A 151 -8.21 -2.61 -14.30
C SER A 151 -7.43 -3.76 -13.67
N ILE A 152 -7.19 -3.71 -12.36
CA ILE A 152 -6.53 -4.79 -11.62
C ILE A 152 -7.38 -6.07 -11.64
N GLY A 153 -8.70 -5.96 -11.41
CA GLY A 153 -9.60 -7.11 -11.48
C GLY A 153 -9.62 -7.79 -12.85
N ALA A 154 -9.72 -7.01 -13.93
CA ALA A 154 -9.64 -7.52 -15.30
C ALA A 154 -8.26 -8.13 -15.61
N LEU A 155 -7.17 -7.54 -15.11
CA LEU A 155 -5.83 -8.08 -15.26
C LEU A 155 -5.69 -9.43 -14.54
N MET A 156 -6.18 -9.55 -13.31
CA MET A 156 -6.20 -10.81 -12.56
C MET A 156 -6.96 -11.90 -13.29
N LEU A 157 -8.10 -11.57 -13.93
CA LEU A 157 -8.84 -12.51 -14.74
C LEU A 157 -8.00 -13.00 -15.92
N SER A 158 -7.32 -12.09 -16.61
CA SER A 158 -6.43 -12.42 -17.72
C SER A 158 -5.30 -13.37 -17.29
N LEU A 159 -4.69 -13.12 -16.12
CA LEU A 159 -3.58 -13.92 -15.58
C LEU A 159 -4.01 -15.32 -15.11
N ARG A 160 -5.30 -15.55 -14.84
CA ARG A 160 -5.83 -16.86 -14.40
C ARG A 160 -6.12 -17.84 -15.54
N SER A 161 -6.11 -17.41 -16.80
CA SER A 161 -6.49 -18.26 -17.94
C SER A 161 -5.44 -19.34 -18.24
N SER A 162 -5.88 -20.60 -18.40
CA SER A 162 -5.03 -21.82 -18.42
C SER A 162 -4.19 -22.07 -19.68
N ASN A 163 -4.07 -21.10 -20.59
CA ASN A 163 -3.14 -21.15 -21.74
C ASN A 163 -2.15 -19.98 -21.64
N PRO A 164 -0.95 -20.19 -21.07
CA PRO A 164 0.08 -19.17 -21.03
C PRO A 164 0.86 -19.20 -22.35
N GLU A 165 0.35 -18.58 -23.40
CA GLU A 165 1.24 -18.12 -24.48
C GLU A 165 1.91 -16.80 -24.08
N PRO A 166 3.16 -16.59 -24.53
CA PRO A 166 4.06 -15.64 -23.91
C PRO A 166 3.64 -14.20 -24.19
N THR A 167 3.79 -13.39 -23.17
CA THR A 167 4.04 -11.95 -23.20
C THR A 167 4.66 -11.57 -24.56
N VAL A 168 3.93 -10.80 -25.39
CA VAL A 168 4.31 -10.21 -26.70
C VAL A 168 3.90 -10.93 -28.02
N LYS A 169 3.23 -12.09 -28.02
CA LYS A 169 2.53 -12.58 -29.24
C LYS A 169 0.99 -12.50 -29.24
N LEU A 170 0.42 -11.71 -28.33
CA LEU A 170 -1.03 -11.47 -28.22
C LEU A 170 -1.45 -10.07 -28.68
N LEU A 171 -0.78 -9.54 -29.71
CA LEU A 171 -1.15 -8.26 -30.30
C LEU A 171 -2.09 -8.36 -31.50
N GLU A 172 -2.29 -9.51 -32.15
CA GLU A 172 -3.01 -9.49 -33.44
C GLU A 172 -4.13 -10.52 -33.68
N GLU A 173 -4.18 -11.70 -33.08
CA GLU A 173 -5.10 -12.72 -33.63
C GLU A 173 -5.95 -13.46 -32.58
N ARG A 174 -7.23 -13.06 -32.54
CA ARG A 174 -8.43 -13.61 -31.84
C ARG A 174 -8.84 -12.93 -30.51
N GLY A 175 -9.67 -11.89 -30.65
CA GLY A 175 -10.75 -11.54 -29.70
C GLY A 175 -10.33 -10.87 -28.38
N GLY A 176 -10.68 -9.60 -28.19
CA GLY A 176 -10.39 -8.80 -27.00
C GLY A 176 -11.02 -9.30 -25.68
N GLY A 177 -10.29 -10.12 -24.92
CA GLY A 177 -10.87 -10.96 -23.85
C GLY A 177 -10.88 -10.44 -22.40
N ALA A 178 -9.82 -9.82 -21.88
CA ALA A 178 -9.80 -9.26 -20.50
C ALA A 178 -8.61 -8.31 -20.28
N TYR A 179 -7.44 -8.64 -20.86
CA TYR A 179 -6.26 -7.80 -20.82
C TYR A 179 -6.48 -6.43 -21.48
N GLN A 180 -7.13 -6.39 -22.64
CA GLN A 180 -7.47 -5.14 -23.32
C GLN A 180 -8.41 -4.27 -22.48
N VAL A 181 -9.38 -4.90 -21.80
CA VAL A 181 -10.27 -4.22 -20.85
C VAL A 181 -9.47 -3.66 -19.67
N ALA A 182 -8.53 -4.44 -19.12
CA ALA A 182 -7.64 -4.00 -18.06
C ALA A 182 -6.83 -2.76 -18.47
N MET A 183 -6.21 -2.81 -19.65
CA MET A 183 -5.44 -1.68 -20.21
C MET A 183 -6.31 -0.45 -20.46
N ALA A 184 -7.54 -0.63 -20.96
CA ALA A 184 -8.47 0.46 -21.19
C ALA A 184 -8.87 1.18 -19.89
N TYR A 185 -9.21 0.43 -18.84
CA TYR A 185 -9.49 1.02 -17.52
C TYR A 185 -8.26 1.66 -16.89
N HIS A 186 -7.08 1.07 -17.03
CA HIS A 186 -5.82 1.65 -16.56
C HIS A 186 -5.51 2.98 -17.26
N ALA A 187 -5.73 3.06 -18.57
CA ALA A 187 -5.55 4.28 -19.35
C ALA A 187 -6.56 5.37 -18.93
N LYS A 188 -7.83 5.01 -18.70
CA LYS A 188 -8.86 5.92 -18.16
C LYS A 188 -8.44 6.48 -16.80
N ALA A 189 -8.09 5.62 -15.84
CA ALA A 189 -7.65 6.03 -14.51
C ALA A 189 -6.43 6.97 -14.57
N THR A 190 -5.39 6.58 -15.33
CA THR A 190 -4.17 7.37 -15.47
C THR A 190 -4.44 8.74 -16.09
N THR A 191 -5.23 8.80 -17.16
CA THR A 191 -5.55 10.05 -17.86
C THR A 191 -6.35 11.00 -16.97
N THR A 192 -7.37 10.48 -16.29
CA THR A 192 -8.22 11.28 -15.39
C THR A 192 -7.45 11.75 -14.16
N LEU A 193 -6.60 10.91 -13.56
CA LEU A 193 -5.76 11.34 -12.44
C LEU A 193 -4.82 12.47 -12.88
N HIS A 194 -4.15 12.33 -14.03
CA HIS A 194 -3.28 13.37 -14.56
C HIS A 194 -4.03 14.68 -14.86
N MET A 195 -5.23 14.60 -15.43
CA MET A 195 -6.08 15.76 -15.68
C MET A 195 -6.43 16.48 -14.37
N ARG A 196 -6.93 15.74 -13.37
CA ARG A 196 -7.28 16.30 -12.05
C ARG A 196 -6.06 16.91 -11.38
N MET A 197 -4.90 16.26 -11.44
CA MET A 197 -3.66 16.78 -10.86
C MET A 197 -3.18 18.07 -11.53
N ARG A 198 -3.48 18.28 -12.82
CA ARG A 198 -3.10 19.51 -13.54
C ARG A 198 -4.10 20.65 -13.34
N GLN A 199 -5.40 20.35 -13.32
CA GLN A 199 -6.45 21.37 -13.36
C GLN A 199 -7.05 21.67 -11.98
N GLU A 200 -7.12 20.66 -11.10
CA GLU A 200 -7.88 20.72 -9.86
C GLU A 200 -7.09 20.16 -8.66
N PHE A 201 -5.76 20.30 -8.64
CA PHE A 201 -4.92 19.69 -7.60
C PHE A 201 -5.37 19.97 -6.16
N HIS A 202 -5.91 21.17 -5.93
CA HIS A 202 -6.40 21.65 -4.64
C HIS A 202 -7.70 20.97 -4.18
N THR A 203 -8.50 20.41 -5.10
CA THR A 203 -9.77 19.73 -4.75
C THR A 203 -9.57 18.26 -4.40
N ILE A 204 -8.47 17.65 -4.88
CA ILE A 204 -8.19 16.23 -4.64
C ILE A 204 -7.78 16.04 -3.18
N SER A 205 -8.42 15.13 -2.46
CA SER A 205 -7.99 14.80 -1.10
C SER A 205 -6.64 14.05 -1.11
N ARG A 206 -5.85 14.17 -0.03
CA ARG A 206 -4.61 13.38 0.15
C ARG A 206 -4.87 11.88 0.03
N ARG A 207 -6.00 11.44 0.59
CA ARG A 207 -6.50 10.07 0.52
C ARG A 207 -6.65 9.56 -0.91
N ASN A 208 -7.31 10.35 -1.75
CA ASN A 208 -7.59 9.98 -3.13
C ASN A 208 -6.30 9.84 -3.94
N VAL A 209 -5.34 10.76 -3.76
CA VAL A 209 -4.02 10.67 -4.40
C VAL A 209 -3.30 9.39 -3.98
N LEU A 210 -3.25 9.09 -2.68
CA LEU A 210 -2.59 7.89 -2.14
C LEU A 210 -3.13 6.59 -2.75
N ILE A 211 -4.44 6.45 -2.74
CA ILE A 211 -5.11 5.23 -3.21
C ILE A 211 -4.89 5.06 -4.71
N ASN A 212 -5.10 6.11 -5.51
CA ASN A 212 -4.88 6.03 -6.95
C ASN A 212 -3.41 5.73 -7.28
N MET A 213 -2.46 6.47 -6.70
CA MET A 213 -1.02 6.24 -6.98
C MET A 213 -0.60 4.81 -6.62
N PHE A 214 -1.10 4.27 -5.51
CA PHE A 214 -0.79 2.91 -5.09
C PHE A 214 -1.44 1.84 -5.99
N LEU A 215 -2.69 2.01 -6.41
CA LEU A 215 -3.35 1.08 -7.33
C LEU A 215 -2.71 1.10 -8.72
N LEU A 216 -2.34 2.28 -9.23
CA LEU A 216 -1.59 2.40 -10.49
C LEU A 216 -0.20 1.74 -10.38
N PHE A 217 0.50 1.98 -9.27
CA PHE A 217 1.77 1.31 -8.98
C PHE A 217 1.62 -0.21 -8.96
N LEU A 218 0.59 -0.73 -8.31
CA LEU A 218 0.29 -2.16 -8.28
C LEU A 218 0.01 -2.71 -9.68
N PHE A 219 -0.77 -2.00 -10.50
CA PHE A 219 -1.02 -2.40 -11.88
C PHE A 219 0.28 -2.54 -12.68
N GLU A 220 1.17 -1.54 -12.60
CA GLU A 220 2.48 -1.57 -13.26
C GLU A 220 3.36 -2.74 -12.76
N LEU A 221 3.33 -3.06 -11.46
CA LEU A 221 4.02 -4.23 -10.91
C LEU A 221 3.47 -5.54 -11.49
N LEU A 222 2.13 -5.70 -11.55
CA LEU A 222 1.49 -6.93 -12.01
C LEU A 222 1.74 -7.23 -13.49
N ILE A 223 1.85 -6.20 -14.33
CA ILE A 223 2.26 -6.38 -15.74
C ILE A 223 3.77 -6.51 -15.91
N GLY A 224 4.55 -6.32 -14.84
CA GLY A 224 6.01 -6.35 -14.85
C GLY A 224 6.66 -5.09 -15.44
N ASN A 225 5.97 -3.95 -15.53
CA ASN A 225 6.60 -2.69 -15.95
C ASN A 225 7.28 -2.02 -14.75
N THR A 226 8.41 -2.59 -14.32
CA THR A 226 9.17 -2.12 -13.15
C THR A 226 9.62 -0.66 -13.30
N LYS A 227 9.91 -0.19 -14.52
CA LYS A 227 10.24 1.22 -14.80
C LYS A 227 9.07 2.15 -14.50
N GLY A 228 7.85 1.81 -14.95
CA GLY A 228 6.64 2.58 -14.65
C GLY A 228 6.33 2.56 -13.16
N ALA A 229 6.45 1.39 -12.53
CA ALA A 229 6.26 1.23 -11.09
C ALA A 229 7.26 2.10 -10.28
N ASP A 230 8.54 2.13 -10.65
CA ASP A 230 9.57 2.95 -10.01
C ASP A 230 9.23 4.45 -10.10
N GLN A 231 8.79 4.91 -11.27
CA GLN A 231 8.37 6.31 -11.47
C GLN A 231 7.13 6.70 -10.66
N LEU A 232 6.11 5.84 -10.63
CA LEU A 232 4.89 6.07 -9.87
C LEU A 232 5.18 6.10 -8.36
N LEU A 233 6.00 5.17 -7.87
CA LEU A 233 6.37 5.11 -6.47
C LEU A 233 7.16 6.35 -6.03
N THR A 234 8.17 6.78 -6.81
CA THR A 234 8.89 8.04 -6.53
C THR A 234 7.94 9.23 -6.50
N SER A 235 7.11 9.37 -7.54
CA SER A 235 6.18 10.49 -7.68
C SER A 235 5.18 10.53 -6.51
N SER A 236 4.68 9.36 -6.08
CA SER A 236 3.73 9.26 -4.96
C SER A 236 4.31 9.80 -3.65
N VAL A 237 5.57 9.48 -3.35
CA VAL A 237 6.24 9.93 -2.13
C VAL A 237 6.54 11.43 -2.18
N GLU A 238 6.93 11.95 -3.34
CA GLU A 238 7.16 13.39 -3.52
C GLU A 238 5.87 14.22 -3.36
N LEU A 239 4.76 13.76 -3.95
CA LEU A 239 3.45 14.39 -3.79
C LEU A 239 2.98 14.42 -2.33
N LEU A 240 3.27 13.36 -1.57
CA LEU A 240 2.92 13.32 -0.14
C LEU A 240 3.71 14.31 0.70
N LYS A 241 4.97 14.57 0.35
CA LYS A 241 5.78 15.60 1.01
C LYS A 241 5.22 16.98 0.72
N GLN A 242 4.93 17.30 -0.53
CA GLN A 242 4.37 18.59 -0.94
C GLN A 242 3.04 18.91 -0.22
N LYS A 243 2.12 17.94 -0.11
CA LYS A 243 0.86 18.15 0.64
C LYS A 243 1.05 18.26 2.14
N ARG A 244 2.03 17.56 2.72
CA ARG A 244 2.38 17.74 4.13
C ARG A 244 2.89 19.16 4.36
N ASP A 245 3.75 19.66 3.49
CA ASP A 245 4.32 20.99 3.62
C ASP A 245 3.23 22.06 3.43
N GLN A 246 2.30 21.89 2.48
CA GLN A 246 1.10 22.74 2.34
C GLN A 246 0.21 22.75 3.59
N LEU A 247 -0.06 21.58 4.19
CA LEU A 247 -0.82 21.48 5.44
C LEU A 247 -0.06 22.10 6.62
N VAL A 248 1.26 21.94 6.67
CA VAL A 248 2.11 22.56 7.69
C VAL A 248 2.13 24.08 7.50
N ASP A 249 2.18 24.58 6.27
CA ASP A 249 2.09 26.01 5.96
C ASP A 249 0.70 26.58 6.28
N GLU A 250 -0.37 25.85 5.98
CA GLU A 250 -1.75 26.19 6.37
C GLU A 250 -1.93 26.19 7.89
N MET A 251 -1.39 25.18 8.60
CA MET A 251 -1.39 25.12 10.06
C MET A 251 -0.52 26.21 10.69
N ASN A 252 0.62 26.56 10.07
CA ASN A 252 1.49 27.64 10.53
C ASN A 252 0.89 29.02 10.25
N SER A 253 -0.01 29.16 9.27
CA SER A 253 -0.77 30.38 9.01
C SER A 253 -1.88 30.65 10.04
N GLN A 254 -2.22 29.67 10.87
CA GLN A 254 -3.09 29.82 12.04
C GLN A 254 -2.33 29.44 13.31
N TYR A 255 -1.68 30.42 13.94
CA TYR A 255 -1.04 30.29 15.25
C TYR A 255 -1.86 29.47 16.25
N HIS A 256 -1.48 28.21 16.46
CA HIS A 256 -1.43 27.56 17.77
C HIS A 256 -0.34 26.49 17.76
N ARG A 257 0.78 26.86 18.39
CA ARG A 257 1.95 26.03 18.64
C ARG A 257 1.58 25.07 19.78
N GLN A 258 1.40 23.78 19.47
CA GLN A 258 1.43 22.72 20.48
C GLN A 258 2.51 21.72 20.10
N ASP A 259 3.55 21.72 20.93
CA ASP A 259 4.65 20.76 20.90
C ASP A 259 4.17 19.35 21.26
N LEU A 260 4.79 18.39 20.57
CA LEU A 260 4.99 16.98 20.94
C LEU A 260 3.78 16.00 20.90
N HIS A 261 4.02 14.90 20.18
CA HIS A 261 3.23 13.67 20.02
C HIS A 261 2.03 13.69 19.05
N SER A 262 2.20 13.11 17.85
CA SER A 262 1.63 11.77 17.58
C SER A 262 1.96 11.27 16.17
N TYR A 263 2.06 9.95 16.06
CA TYR A 263 2.11 9.15 14.84
C TYR A 263 0.75 9.08 14.11
N VAL A 264 -0.04 10.15 14.20
CA VAL A 264 -1.40 10.21 13.68
C VAL A 264 -1.44 11.37 12.69
N ALA A 265 -1.49 11.07 11.40
CA ALA A 265 -2.17 12.01 10.53
C ALA A 265 -3.61 12.08 11.05
N PRO A 266 -4.22 13.27 11.24
CA PRO A 266 -5.60 13.38 11.67
C PRO A 266 -6.50 12.99 10.50
N SER A 267 -6.53 11.70 10.18
CA SER A 267 -7.57 11.07 9.41
C SER A 267 -8.26 10.12 10.36
N ASN A 268 -9.49 10.44 10.75
CA ASN A 268 -10.37 9.56 11.53
C ASN A 268 -10.77 8.28 10.75
N ASP A 269 -10.00 7.87 9.74
CA ASP A 269 -10.27 6.75 8.86
C ASP A 269 -9.21 5.66 9.08
N GLU A 270 -9.57 4.68 9.91
CA GLU A 270 -8.79 3.48 10.19
C GLU A 270 -8.40 2.75 8.89
N GLY A 271 -7.23 3.05 8.34
CA GLY A 271 -6.67 2.39 7.16
C GLY A 271 -5.88 3.31 6.24
N LEU A 272 -6.11 4.63 6.26
CA LEU A 272 -5.31 5.55 5.45
C LEU A 272 -3.89 5.73 6.01
N ASP A 273 -3.75 5.75 7.33
CA ASP A 273 -2.45 5.74 8.01
C ASP A 273 -1.61 4.50 7.64
N GLN A 274 -2.26 3.37 7.34
CA GLN A 274 -1.57 2.17 6.86
C GLN A 274 -1.02 2.38 5.44
N ALA A 275 -1.81 3.01 4.55
CA ALA A 275 -1.41 3.34 3.19
C ALA A 275 -0.25 4.36 3.14
N GLU A 276 -0.25 5.36 4.02
CA GLU A 276 0.85 6.34 4.10
C GLU A 276 2.17 5.71 4.52
N ARG A 277 2.11 4.62 5.31
CA ARG A 277 3.29 3.87 5.77
C ARG A 277 3.76 2.84 4.74
N ILE A 278 2.86 2.33 3.90
CA ILE A 278 3.17 1.24 2.97
C ILE A 278 4.07 1.69 1.81
N LEU A 279 3.82 2.88 1.24
CA LEU A 279 4.57 3.38 0.08
C LEU A 279 6.07 3.61 0.39
N PRO A 280 6.46 4.34 1.47
CA PRO A 280 7.87 4.46 1.84
C PRO A 280 8.52 3.10 2.14
N ARG A 281 7.75 2.16 2.70
CA ARG A 281 8.22 0.82 2.97
C ARG A 281 8.52 0.07 1.67
N PHE A 282 7.60 0.07 0.70
CA PHE A 282 7.87 -0.48 -0.64
C PHE A 282 9.11 0.16 -1.28
N GLN A 283 9.26 1.48 -1.17
CA GLN A 283 10.42 2.19 -1.71
C GLN A 283 11.74 1.62 -1.18
N ILE A 284 11.83 1.39 0.12
CA ILE A 284 13.06 0.91 0.76
C ILE A 284 13.30 -0.58 0.47
N PHE A 285 12.28 -1.42 0.67
CA PHE A 285 12.44 -2.87 0.57
C PHE A 285 12.66 -3.33 -0.88
N LEU A 286 11.98 -2.74 -1.87
CA LEU A 286 12.19 -3.08 -3.28
C LEU A 286 13.60 -2.68 -3.76
N SER A 287 14.04 -1.47 -3.44
CA SER A 287 15.37 -0.98 -3.86
C SER A 287 16.54 -1.66 -3.16
N LEU A 288 16.34 -2.13 -1.92
CA LEU A 288 17.35 -2.95 -1.22
C LEU A 288 17.47 -4.33 -1.85
N ASN A 289 16.37 -4.90 -2.33
CA ASN A 289 16.34 -6.29 -2.77
C ASN A 289 16.68 -6.48 -4.25
N THR A 290 16.40 -5.51 -5.12
CA THR A 290 16.63 -5.66 -6.57
C THR A 290 17.04 -4.36 -7.25
N PRO A 291 17.94 -4.40 -8.24
CA PRO A 291 18.31 -3.22 -9.02
C PRO A 291 17.24 -2.78 -10.03
N PHE A 292 16.07 -3.41 -10.09
CA PHE A 292 14.96 -2.99 -10.95
C PHE A 292 14.33 -1.63 -10.57
N PHE A 293 14.66 -1.08 -9.39
CA PHE A 293 14.14 0.19 -8.88
C PHE A 293 15.26 1.22 -8.61
N PRO A 294 15.99 1.65 -9.66
CA PRO A 294 17.13 2.56 -9.50
C PRO A 294 16.73 3.95 -8.97
N MET A 295 15.53 4.46 -9.28
CA MET A 295 15.08 5.76 -8.76
C MET A 295 14.84 5.69 -7.26
N GLN A 296 14.22 4.61 -6.77
CA GLN A 296 14.09 4.38 -5.33
C GLN A 296 15.45 4.29 -4.63
N LYS A 297 16.43 3.60 -5.23
CA LYS A 297 17.80 3.51 -4.67
C LYS A 297 18.46 4.88 -4.58
N ALA A 298 18.29 5.74 -5.59
CA ALA A 298 18.80 7.11 -5.57
C ALA A 298 18.17 7.97 -4.45
N CYS A 299 16.95 7.64 -4.00
CA CYS A 299 16.28 8.36 -2.92
C CYS A 299 16.79 8.00 -1.50
N TRP A 300 17.66 7.01 -1.32
CA TRP A 300 18.14 6.58 0.01
C TRP A 300 18.72 7.73 0.85
N SER A 301 19.43 8.66 0.21
CA SER A 301 20.02 9.82 0.89
C SER A 301 18.98 10.80 1.43
N ARG A 302 17.80 10.84 0.80
CA ARG A 302 16.67 11.72 1.17
C ARG A 302 15.79 11.12 2.27
N LEU A 303 16.06 9.88 2.70
CA LEU A 303 15.32 9.24 3.77
C LEU A 303 15.73 9.85 5.13
N GLN A 304 14.74 10.34 5.86
CA GLN A 304 14.94 10.85 7.20
C GLN A 304 15.13 9.68 8.17
N SER A 305 16.28 9.66 8.86
CA SER A 305 16.45 8.78 10.02
C SER A 305 15.62 9.39 11.15
N ARG A 306 14.67 8.63 11.68
CA ARG A 306 13.85 9.04 12.83
C ARG A 306 14.26 8.23 14.05
N PRO A 307 14.02 8.76 15.27
CA PRO A 307 14.32 8.03 16.51
C PRO A 307 13.65 6.65 16.51
N ILE A 308 14.31 5.69 17.13
CA ILE A 308 13.75 4.37 17.39
C ILE A 308 12.53 4.57 18.31
N PRO A 309 11.32 4.09 17.94
CA PRO A 309 10.15 4.19 18.81
C PRO A 309 10.34 3.44 20.13
N GLY A 310 9.37 3.58 21.04
CA GLY A 310 9.38 3.00 22.39
C GLY A 310 9.50 1.47 22.49
N GLY A 311 9.02 0.91 23.60
CA GLY A 311 9.14 -0.51 23.97
C GLY A 311 8.84 -1.53 22.87
N VAL A 312 9.49 -2.70 22.96
CA VAL A 312 9.01 -3.93 22.30
C VAL A 312 7.64 -4.28 22.93
N PRO A 313 6.63 -4.68 22.14
CA PRO A 313 5.32 -5.03 22.66
C PRO A 313 5.36 -6.24 23.61
N GLY A 314 4.41 -6.28 24.55
CA GLY A 314 4.23 -7.41 25.46
C GLY A 314 3.52 -8.60 24.79
N VAL A 315 3.48 -9.73 25.50
CA VAL A 315 2.82 -10.96 25.02
C VAL A 315 1.31 -10.78 24.85
N ASP A 316 0.69 -9.82 25.54
CA ASP A 316 -0.76 -9.58 25.45
C ASP A 316 -1.17 -8.62 24.31
N THR A 317 -0.22 -8.01 23.60
CA THR A 317 -0.52 -7.06 22.52
C THR A 317 -1.27 -7.73 21.36
N ASP A 318 -2.32 -7.08 20.84
CA ASP A 318 -3.09 -7.59 19.70
C ASP A 318 -2.22 -7.80 18.45
N MET A 319 -2.56 -8.78 17.60
CA MET A 319 -1.80 -9.13 16.40
C MET A 319 -1.61 -7.93 15.45
N HIS A 320 -2.65 -7.12 15.23
CA HIS A 320 -2.57 -5.98 14.31
C HIS A 320 -1.70 -4.86 14.89
N GLU A 321 -1.80 -4.61 16.20
CA GLU A 321 -0.96 -3.65 16.90
C GLU A 321 0.51 -4.08 16.88
N PHE A 322 0.78 -5.35 17.21
CA PHE A 322 2.12 -5.95 17.14
C PHE A 322 2.72 -5.79 15.74
N GLY A 323 1.96 -6.15 14.70
CA GLY A 323 2.40 -6.02 13.31
C GLY A 323 2.65 -4.58 12.87
N ALA A 324 1.84 -3.63 13.36
CA ALA A 324 2.06 -2.21 13.09
C ALA A 324 3.34 -1.69 13.76
N MET A 325 3.59 -2.08 15.02
CA MET A 325 4.81 -1.74 15.75
C MET A 325 6.04 -2.35 15.08
N TRP A 326 5.97 -3.63 14.69
CA TRP A 326 7.03 -4.33 13.96
C TRP A 326 7.37 -3.64 12.64
N ASN A 327 6.36 -3.40 11.81
CA ASN A 327 6.54 -2.74 10.50
C ASN A 327 7.16 -1.36 10.65
N SER A 328 6.74 -0.61 11.66
CA SER A 328 7.30 0.69 12.01
C SER A 328 8.79 0.54 12.35
N PHE A 329 9.13 -0.30 13.33
CA PHE A 329 10.50 -0.52 13.78
C PHE A 329 11.42 -0.98 12.65
N ILE A 330 11.04 -2.05 11.96
CA ILE A 330 11.90 -2.69 10.94
C ILE A 330 12.13 -1.75 9.74
N THR A 331 11.16 -0.90 9.39
CA THR A 331 11.36 0.11 8.34
C THR A 331 12.45 1.10 8.74
N ARG A 332 12.52 1.55 10.00
CA ARG A 332 13.58 2.47 10.46
C ARG A 332 14.94 1.79 10.55
N ALA A 333 14.99 0.53 10.99
CA ALA A 333 16.22 -0.25 11.01
C ALA A 333 16.79 -0.38 9.59
N VAL A 334 15.95 -0.67 8.60
CA VAL A 334 16.39 -0.76 7.20
C VAL A 334 16.78 0.60 6.63
N ILE A 335 16.08 1.70 6.96
CA ILE A 335 16.51 3.07 6.60
C ILE A 335 17.92 3.34 7.11
N PHE A 336 18.22 2.99 8.35
CA PHE A 336 19.55 3.14 8.92
C PHE A 336 20.58 2.33 8.11
N ILE A 337 20.30 1.04 7.86
CA ILE A 337 21.18 0.14 7.08
C ILE A 337 21.48 0.72 5.69
N VAL A 338 20.47 1.10 4.91
CA VAL A 338 20.70 1.60 3.54
C VAL A 338 21.49 2.91 3.52
N LYS A 339 21.33 3.77 4.54
CA LYS A 339 22.11 5.00 4.67
C LYS A 339 23.57 4.73 5.01
N VAL A 340 23.85 3.78 5.90
CA VAL A 340 25.21 3.32 6.22
C VAL A 340 25.85 2.73 4.97
N MET A 341 25.17 1.81 4.28
CA MET A 341 25.66 1.19 3.04
C MET A 341 25.94 2.23 1.94
N GLN A 342 25.08 3.24 1.78
CA GLN A 342 25.29 4.30 0.80
C GLN A 342 26.49 5.17 1.16
N ARG A 343 26.63 5.61 2.42
CA ARG A 343 27.76 6.43 2.86
C ARG A 343 29.09 5.70 2.75
N HIS A 344 29.12 4.39 3.00
CA HIS A 344 30.30 3.58 2.75
C HIS A 344 30.79 3.68 1.29
N GLN A 345 29.88 3.79 0.31
CA GLN A 345 30.27 3.97 -1.09
C GLN A 345 30.89 5.34 -1.39
N TYR A 346 30.62 6.36 -0.58
CA TYR A 346 31.07 7.75 -0.80
C TYR A 346 32.11 8.25 0.24
N GLY A 347 32.44 7.44 1.26
CA GLY A 347 33.39 7.77 2.32
C GLY A 347 32.73 8.27 3.63
N TYR A 348 33.38 8.01 4.77
CA TYR A 348 32.96 8.46 6.10
C TYR A 348 33.79 9.64 6.60
N HIS A 349 33.13 10.61 7.26
CA HIS A 349 33.81 11.51 8.18
C HIS A 349 33.93 10.84 9.56
N THR A 350 35.07 10.99 10.24
CA THR A 350 35.42 10.25 11.47
C THR A 350 34.39 10.42 12.59
N ASN A 351 33.88 11.64 12.83
CA ASN A 351 32.89 11.90 13.89
C ASN A 351 31.50 11.30 13.62
N ASP A 352 31.13 11.13 12.34
CA ASP A 352 29.87 10.49 11.97
C ASP A 352 29.92 8.99 12.24
N PHE A 353 31.10 8.36 12.11
CA PHE A 353 31.27 6.92 12.23
C PHE A 353 30.97 6.42 13.65
N GLU A 354 31.51 7.05 14.69
CA GLU A 354 31.26 6.68 16.08
C GLU A 354 29.78 6.81 16.47
N LEU A 355 29.12 7.89 16.04
CA LEU A 355 27.69 8.09 16.28
C LEU A 355 26.85 6.98 15.63
N HIS A 356 27.19 6.58 14.40
CA HIS A 356 26.46 5.49 13.73
C HIS A 356 26.75 4.14 14.38
N LEU A 357 27.95 3.89 14.90
CA LEU A 357 28.24 2.69 15.67
C LEU A 357 27.41 2.62 16.95
N ALA A 358 27.30 3.74 17.69
CA ALA A 358 26.45 3.81 18.88
C ALA A 358 24.97 3.57 18.53
N HIS A 359 24.46 4.18 17.45
CA HIS A 359 23.09 3.93 16.98
C HIS A 359 22.87 2.47 16.55
N ARG A 360 23.86 1.84 15.90
CA ARG A 360 23.80 0.41 15.53
C ARG A 360 23.64 -0.47 16.76
N ALA A 361 24.36 -0.19 17.85
CA ALA A 361 24.24 -0.96 19.09
C ALA A 361 22.81 -0.92 19.64
N ILE A 362 22.16 0.25 19.65
CA ILE A 362 20.77 0.41 20.10
C ILE A 362 19.81 -0.40 19.21
N PHE A 363 20.02 -0.40 17.89
CA PHE A 363 19.20 -1.22 16.99
C PHE A 363 19.38 -2.72 17.24
N LEU A 364 20.61 -3.18 17.48
CA LEU A 364 20.90 -4.59 17.75
C LEU A 364 20.25 -5.06 19.05
N GLU A 365 20.38 -4.28 20.13
CA GLU A 365 19.71 -4.55 21.41
C GLU A 365 18.19 -4.63 21.23
N ARG A 366 17.60 -3.67 20.50
CA ARG A 366 16.16 -3.71 20.20
C ARG A 366 15.76 -4.90 19.34
N LEU A 367 16.56 -5.29 18.35
CA LEU A 367 16.29 -6.45 17.50
C LEU A 367 16.30 -7.76 18.30
N GLN A 368 17.14 -7.87 19.34
CA GLN A 368 17.12 -9.01 20.27
C GLN A 368 15.82 -9.05 21.07
N GLY A 369 15.38 -7.93 21.64
CA GLY A 369 14.09 -7.88 22.32
C GLY A 369 12.90 -8.23 21.41
N TRP A 370 12.95 -7.83 20.13
CA TRP A 370 11.95 -8.26 19.14
C TRP A 370 11.99 -9.76 18.85
N GLU A 371 13.16 -10.39 18.86
CA GLU A 371 13.31 -11.84 18.70
C GLU A 371 12.55 -12.58 19.82
N GLU A 372 12.80 -12.17 21.06
CA GLU A 372 12.16 -12.74 22.25
C GLU A 372 10.63 -12.56 22.19
N ALA A 373 10.16 -11.35 21.87
CA ALA A 373 8.72 -11.10 21.78
C ALA A 373 8.02 -11.90 20.67
N ILE A 374 8.69 -12.10 19.53
CA ILE A 374 8.15 -12.93 18.44
C ILE A 374 8.09 -14.41 18.86
N LEU A 375 9.14 -14.92 19.53
CA LEU A 375 9.19 -16.30 20.01
C LEU A 375 8.12 -16.56 21.08
N LEU A 376 7.96 -15.67 22.06
CA LEU A 376 6.91 -15.79 23.08
C LEU A 376 5.51 -15.79 22.45
N LYS A 377 5.29 -14.98 21.40
CA LYS A 377 4.04 -15.01 20.63
C LYS A 377 3.83 -16.33 19.89
N LEU A 378 4.89 -16.88 19.27
CA LEU A 378 4.83 -18.17 18.58
C LEU A 378 4.53 -19.32 19.54
N GLU A 379 5.05 -19.29 20.76
CA GLU A 379 4.79 -20.30 21.79
C GLU A 379 3.35 -20.22 22.34
N ALA A 380 2.82 -19.01 22.52
CA ALA A 380 1.47 -18.80 23.03
C ALA A 380 0.37 -19.03 21.98
N GLU A 381 0.67 -18.81 20.70
CA GLU A 381 -0.30 -18.87 19.61
C GLU A 381 -0.60 -20.31 19.18
N LYS A 382 -1.89 -20.62 19.04
CA LYS A 382 -2.37 -21.95 18.62
C LYS A 382 -2.91 -21.94 17.19
N ASN A 383 -3.25 -20.76 16.66
CA ASN A 383 -3.78 -20.63 15.31
C ASN A 383 -2.65 -20.75 14.27
N PRO A 384 -2.68 -21.78 13.40
CA PRO A 384 -1.60 -22.02 12.45
C PRO A 384 -1.38 -20.86 11.46
N ILE A 385 -2.43 -20.09 11.13
CA ILE A 385 -2.34 -18.94 10.23
C ILE A 385 -1.58 -17.78 10.91
N ILE A 386 -1.87 -17.55 12.19
CA ILE A 386 -1.20 -16.50 12.97
C ILE A 386 0.25 -16.91 13.26
N CYS A 387 0.51 -18.19 13.54
CA CYS A 387 1.87 -18.73 13.63
C CYS A 387 2.64 -18.50 12.32
N GLN A 388 2.02 -18.72 11.16
CA GLN A 388 2.64 -18.47 9.85
C GLN A 388 3.05 -17.00 9.68
N PHE A 389 2.19 -16.08 10.14
CA PHE A 389 2.47 -14.66 10.12
C PHE A 389 3.65 -14.29 11.03
N PHE A 390 3.70 -14.81 12.26
CA PHE A 390 4.84 -14.57 13.16
C PHE A 390 6.13 -15.23 12.68
N ASN A 391 6.08 -16.39 12.01
CA ASN A 391 7.26 -16.99 11.36
C ASN A 391 7.82 -16.07 10.26
N THR A 392 6.95 -15.35 9.53
CA THR A 392 7.37 -14.34 8.55
C THR A 392 8.11 -13.17 9.23
N PHE A 393 7.63 -12.72 10.41
CA PHE A 393 8.32 -11.71 11.20
C PHE A 393 9.64 -12.21 11.79
N TYR A 394 9.68 -13.47 12.22
CA TYR A 394 10.88 -14.11 12.74
C TYR A 394 12.00 -14.15 11.69
N MET A 395 11.69 -14.59 10.47
CA MET A 395 12.63 -14.55 9.35
C MET A 395 13.10 -13.12 9.05
N GLY A 396 12.18 -12.16 9.03
CA GLY A 396 12.49 -10.74 8.84
C GLY A 396 13.39 -10.16 9.93
N GLN A 397 13.19 -10.57 11.20
CA GLN A 397 14.01 -10.18 12.33
C GLN A 397 15.44 -10.68 12.16
N LYS A 398 15.62 -11.97 11.86
CA LYS A 398 16.95 -12.56 11.66
C LYS A 398 17.68 -11.87 10.51
N ALA A 399 17.00 -11.68 9.37
CA ALA A 399 17.59 -11.03 8.20
C ALA A 399 18.07 -9.60 8.51
N VAL A 400 17.26 -8.80 9.21
CA VAL A 400 17.66 -7.44 9.57
C VAL A 400 18.70 -7.41 10.69
N PHE A 401 18.69 -8.37 11.63
CA PHE A 401 19.75 -8.52 12.62
C PHE A 401 21.10 -8.80 11.95
N ILE A 402 21.15 -9.69 10.97
CA ILE A 402 22.36 -9.98 10.20
C ILE A 402 22.79 -8.74 9.40
N LEU A 403 21.88 -8.11 8.65
CA LEU A 403 22.19 -6.88 7.91
C LEU A 403 22.71 -5.75 8.81
N MET A 404 22.07 -5.54 9.96
CA MET A 404 22.49 -4.55 10.96
C MET A 404 23.86 -4.89 11.56
N SER A 405 24.15 -6.19 11.72
CA SER A 405 25.44 -6.65 12.21
C SER A 405 26.55 -6.45 11.18
N CYS A 406 26.26 -6.56 9.89
CA CYS A 406 27.27 -6.51 8.83
C CYS A 406 27.31 -5.19 8.04
N CYS A 407 26.44 -4.22 8.32
CA CYS A 407 26.25 -3.04 7.45
C CYS A 407 27.48 -2.12 7.28
N PHE A 408 28.49 -2.24 8.15
CA PHE A 408 29.76 -1.53 8.05
C PHE A 408 30.89 -2.32 7.37
N ASP A 409 30.68 -3.61 7.11
CA ASP A 409 31.67 -4.44 6.45
C ASP A 409 31.54 -4.34 4.93
N ALA A 410 32.49 -3.65 4.32
CA ALA A 410 32.61 -3.51 2.88
C ALA A 410 32.86 -4.83 2.15
N THR A 411 33.52 -5.78 2.82
CA THR A 411 34.06 -7.00 2.21
C THR A 411 33.03 -8.11 2.11
N GLU A 412 31.91 -7.97 2.81
CA GLU A 412 30.89 -9.01 2.99
C GLU A 412 31.41 -10.29 3.65
N MET A 413 32.55 -10.24 4.34
CA MET A 413 33.12 -11.43 4.98
C MET A 413 32.44 -11.73 6.33
N SER A 414 31.95 -10.70 6.99
CA SER A 414 31.33 -10.78 8.32
C SER A 414 30.03 -11.60 8.34
N TYR A 415 29.42 -11.86 7.18
CA TYR A 415 28.22 -12.68 7.08
C TYR A 415 28.45 -14.14 7.52
N ASP A 416 29.68 -14.66 7.46
CA ASP A 416 29.99 -16.06 7.80
C ASP A 416 29.73 -16.39 9.27
N GLN A 417 29.76 -15.39 10.14
CA GLN A 417 29.47 -15.54 11.56
C GLN A 417 28.00 -15.90 11.83
N PHE A 418 27.14 -15.81 10.81
CA PHE A 418 25.69 -15.97 10.92
C PHE A 418 25.13 -17.18 10.18
N SER A 419 25.97 -18.16 9.81
CA SER A 419 25.54 -19.38 9.10
C SER A 419 24.39 -20.13 9.79
N SER A 420 24.37 -20.18 11.13
CA SER A 420 23.26 -20.76 11.90
C SER A 420 21.94 -20.01 11.69
N LYS A 421 21.96 -18.68 11.81
CA LYS A 421 20.78 -17.83 11.57
C LYS A 421 20.32 -17.89 10.11
N PHE A 422 21.23 -17.99 9.14
CA PHE A 422 20.87 -18.23 7.73
C PHE A 422 20.16 -19.58 7.54
N ARG A 423 20.65 -20.64 8.20
CA ARG A 423 20.00 -21.96 8.17
C ARG A 423 18.62 -21.93 8.81
N GLU A 424 18.44 -21.25 9.95
CA GLU A 424 17.13 -21.06 10.58
C GLU A 424 16.13 -20.35 9.65
N ILE A 425 16.57 -19.32 8.91
CA ILE A 425 15.73 -18.65 7.91
C ILE A 425 15.33 -19.64 6.80
N ALA A 426 16.29 -20.37 6.22
CA ALA A 426 16.03 -21.31 5.13
C ALA A 426 15.11 -22.46 5.56
N SER A 427 15.29 -23.01 6.76
CA SER A 427 14.42 -24.06 7.31
C SER A 427 13.01 -23.55 7.58
N THR A 428 12.88 -22.33 8.12
CA THR A 428 11.58 -21.69 8.37
C THR A 428 10.86 -21.41 7.04
N ALA A 429 11.56 -20.91 6.03
CA ALA A 429 10.97 -20.71 4.70
C ALA A 429 10.55 -22.04 4.04
N SER A 430 11.34 -23.09 4.22
CA SER A 430 11.03 -24.43 3.70
C SER A 430 9.80 -25.03 4.38
N SER A 431 9.64 -24.85 5.70
CA SER A 431 8.43 -25.30 6.43
C SER A 431 7.20 -24.51 6.03
N LEU A 432 7.33 -23.19 5.81
CA LEU A 432 6.28 -22.36 5.22
C LEU A 432 5.88 -22.84 3.81
N GLY A 433 6.84 -23.28 3.01
CA GLY A 433 6.63 -23.86 1.69
C GLY A 433 6.22 -25.34 1.69
N GLY A 434 6.21 -26.01 2.85
CA GLY A 434 5.87 -27.42 3.03
C GLY A 434 4.36 -27.68 2.94
N THR A 435 3.54 -26.68 3.26
CA THR A 435 2.08 -26.79 3.29
C THR A 435 1.46 -25.94 2.17
N LEU A 436 1.44 -26.47 0.94
CA LEU A 436 0.63 -26.02 -0.22
C LEU A 436 0.65 -24.54 -0.68
N LYS A 437 1.35 -23.59 -0.05
CA LYS A 437 1.20 -22.17 -0.39
C LYS A 437 2.09 -21.74 -1.56
N ARG A 438 1.54 -21.86 -2.78
CA ARG A 438 2.01 -21.08 -3.94
C ARG A 438 1.50 -19.65 -3.78
N PHE A 439 2.39 -18.68 -3.96
CA PHE A 439 1.98 -17.27 -3.87
C PHE A 439 1.10 -16.95 -5.08
N SER A 440 0.03 -16.21 -4.85
CA SER A 440 -0.71 -15.59 -5.95
C SER A 440 0.19 -14.60 -6.71
N HIS A 441 -0.24 -14.15 -7.90
CA HIS A 441 0.44 -13.05 -8.62
C HIS A 441 0.58 -11.79 -7.76
N LEU A 442 -0.44 -11.54 -6.95
CA LEU A 442 -0.55 -10.36 -6.12
C LEU A 442 0.33 -10.46 -4.87
N GLU A 443 0.33 -11.61 -4.19
CA GLU A 443 1.26 -11.90 -3.11
C GLU A 443 2.70 -11.78 -3.61
N THR A 444 3.01 -12.36 -4.77
CA THR A 444 4.36 -12.28 -5.36
C THR A 444 4.77 -10.84 -5.64
N ALA A 445 3.89 -10.02 -6.23
CA ALA A 445 4.19 -8.64 -6.59
C ALA A 445 4.35 -7.71 -5.38
N LEU A 446 3.60 -7.96 -4.29
CA LEU A 446 3.55 -7.09 -3.12
C LEU A 446 4.34 -7.60 -1.92
N ASP A 447 4.93 -8.81 -2.01
CA ASP A 447 5.67 -9.37 -0.89
C ASP A 447 6.97 -8.58 -0.65
N ILE A 448 7.06 -8.04 0.57
CA ILE A 448 8.23 -7.33 1.08
C ILE A 448 8.81 -8.04 2.32
N TYR A 449 8.47 -9.32 2.52
CA TYR A 449 8.89 -10.10 3.67
C TYR A 449 9.60 -11.39 3.26
N THR A 450 8.90 -12.36 2.67
CA THR A 450 9.40 -13.73 2.51
C THR A 450 10.40 -13.83 1.35
N LEU A 451 9.98 -13.45 0.16
CA LEU A 451 10.75 -13.47 -1.07
C LEU A 451 11.99 -12.57 -0.97
N PRO A 452 11.92 -11.33 -0.42
CA PRO A 452 13.12 -10.54 -0.19
C PRO A 452 14.10 -11.16 0.80
N VAL A 453 13.62 -11.83 1.85
CA VAL A 453 14.49 -12.49 2.82
C VAL A 453 15.20 -13.68 2.18
N LEU A 454 14.51 -14.52 1.39
CA LEU A 454 15.13 -15.59 0.63
C LEU A 454 16.18 -15.06 -0.36
N ASN A 455 15.85 -13.97 -1.05
CA ASN A 455 16.77 -13.26 -1.93
C ASN A 455 18.00 -12.75 -1.16
N PHE A 456 17.84 -12.25 0.06
CA PHE A 456 18.93 -11.84 0.94
C PHE A 456 19.82 -13.04 1.31
N VAL A 457 19.23 -14.17 1.75
CA VAL A 457 19.98 -15.40 2.07
C VAL A 457 20.81 -15.85 0.85
N SER A 458 20.19 -15.93 -0.33
CA SER A 458 20.85 -16.38 -1.56
C SER A 458 22.03 -15.50 -2.00
N GLN A 459 22.06 -14.22 -1.58
CA GLN A 459 23.11 -13.26 -1.95
C GLN A 459 24.20 -13.12 -0.89
N LYS A 460 23.82 -13.12 0.39
CA LYS A 460 24.74 -12.79 1.50
C LYS A 460 25.32 -14.01 2.18
N CYS A 461 24.62 -15.14 2.20
CA CYS A 461 25.19 -16.39 2.70
C CYS A 461 26.26 -16.90 1.72
N ARG A 462 27.34 -17.49 2.25
CA ARG A 462 28.41 -18.14 1.46
C ARG A 462 28.37 -19.67 1.50
N ASP A 463 27.45 -20.24 2.27
CA ASP A 463 27.19 -21.68 2.28
C ASP A 463 26.34 -22.07 1.06
N LYS A 464 26.90 -22.93 0.19
CA LYS A 464 26.27 -23.35 -1.07
C LYS A 464 24.93 -24.06 -0.85
N VAL A 465 24.82 -24.87 0.20
CA VAL A 465 23.62 -25.67 0.46
C VAL A 465 22.49 -24.75 0.91
N ILE A 466 22.75 -23.87 1.88
CA ILE A 466 21.75 -22.91 2.37
C ILE A 466 21.28 -21.98 1.24
N ARG A 467 22.20 -21.50 0.39
CA ARG A 467 21.84 -20.66 -0.77
C ARG A 467 20.95 -21.40 -1.76
N SER A 468 21.26 -22.66 -2.05
CA SER A 468 20.48 -23.50 -2.98
C SER A 468 19.07 -23.74 -2.43
N GLU A 469 18.95 -24.14 -1.17
CA GLU A 469 17.67 -24.32 -0.47
C GLU A 469 16.81 -23.04 -0.51
N ALA A 470 17.42 -21.87 -0.32
CA ALA A 470 16.72 -20.59 -0.38
C ALA A 470 16.20 -20.27 -1.79
N LEU A 471 17.00 -20.51 -2.84
CA LEU A 471 16.60 -20.29 -4.24
C LEU A 471 15.53 -21.29 -4.70
N ASP A 472 15.61 -22.53 -4.26
CA ASP A 472 14.63 -23.56 -4.59
C ASP A 472 13.29 -23.30 -3.88
N SER A 473 13.34 -22.83 -2.62
CA SER A 473 12.15 -22.35 -1.90
C SER A 473 11.52 -21.16 -2.62
N PHE A 474 12.33 -20.20 -3.07
CA PHE A 474 11.86 -19.04 -3.84
C PHE A 474 11.17 -19.48 -5.14
N GLU A 475 11.79 -20.38 -5.91
CA GLU A 475 11.21 -20.92 -7.15
C GLU A 475 9.90 -21.66 -6.89
N LYS A 476 9.85 -22.49 -5.85
CA LYS A 476 8.64 -23.22 -5.46
C LYS A 476 7.48 -22.27 -5.13
N MET A 477 7.73 -21.26 -4.31
CA MET A 477 6.73 -20.26 -3.90
C MET A 477 6.21 -19.43 -5.08
N THR A 478 7.11 -19.11 -6.04
CA THR A 478 6.79 -18.23 -7.18
C THR A 478 6.42 -18.99 -8.46
N SER A 479 6.37 -20.31 -8.43
CA SER A 479 6.09 -21.19 -9.58
C SER A 479 4.77 -20.89 -10.32
N SER A 480 3.79 -20.32 -9.63
CA SER A 480 2.51 -19.91 -10.22
C SER A 480 2.54 -18.50 -10.81
N SER A 481 3.52 -17.68 -10.43
CA SER A 481 3.65 -16.31 -10.93
C SER A 481 4.11 -16.27 -12.39
N PHE A 482 3.51 -15.39 -13.17
CA PHE A 482 3.87 -15.09 -14.57
C PHE A 482 4.72 -13.82 -14.64
N ASN A 483 5.16 -13.28 -13.51
CA ASN A 483 5.90 -12.02 -13.49
C ASN A 483 7.36 -12.29 -13.90
N TRP A 484 7.75 -11.71 -15.04
CA TRP A 484 9.09 -11.92 -15.62
C TRP A 484 10.19 -11.42 -14.67
N ASP A 485 9.93 -10.39 -13.86
CA ASP A 485 10.90 -9.78 -12.95
C ASP A 485 11.29 -10.74 -11.81
N THR A 486 10.32 -11.49 -11.30
CA THR A 486 10.51 -12.53 -10.28
C THR A 486 11.35 -13.66 -10.85
N ARG A 487 11.06 -14.10 -12.08
CA ARG A 487 11.86 -15.12 -12.77
C ARG A 487 13.27 -14.63 -13.09
N ALA A 488 13.40 -13.41 -13.60
CA ALA A 488 14.68 -12.78 -13.88
C ALA A 488 15.52 -12.63 -12.60
N SER A 489 14.89 -12.26 -11.49
CA SER A 489 15.50 -12.17 -10.16
C SER A 489 16.07 -13.50 -9.69
N LEU A 490 15.31 -14.60 -9.86
CA LEU A 490 15.77 -15.95 -9.54
C LEU A 490 16.94 -16.39 -10.42
N LEU A 491 16.83 -16.22 -11.74
CA LEU A 491 17.87 -16.59 -12.70
C LEU A 491 19.16 -15.78 -12.46
N ALA A 492 19.04 -14.47 -12.24
CA ALA A 492 20.17 -13.60 -11.90
C ALA A 492 20.90 -14.08 -10.64
N ARG A 493 20.15 -14.51 -9.61
CA ARG A 493 20.75 -14.98 -8.36
C ARG A 493 21.40 -16.36 -8.48
N ARG A 494 20.83 -17.26 -9.28
CA ARG A 494 21.50 -18.52 -9.63
C ARG A 494 22.81 -18.27 -10.37
N GLN A 495 22.84 -17.33 -11.31
CA GLN A 495 24.08 -16.95 -12.00
C GLN A 495 25.08 -16.25 -11.09
N LEU A 496 24.62 -15.39 -10.18
CA LEU A 496 25.49 -14.78 -9.18
C LEU A 496 26.13 -15.85 -8.29
N MET A 497 25.35 -16.84 -7.83
CA MET A 497 25.89 -17.95 -7.04
C MET A 497 26.93 -18.73 -7.85
N ALA A 498 26.61 -19.14 -9.09
CA ALA A 498 27.53 -19.88 -9.95
C ALA A 498 28.86 -19.14 -10.17
N LEU A 499 28.80 -17.82 -10.45
CA LEU A 499 29.98 -16.98 -10.61
C LEU A 499 30.86 -16.95 -9.36
N GLU A 500 30.27 -16.83 -8.17
CA GLU A 500 31.05 -16.82 -6.92
C GLU A 500 31.65 -18.19 -6.59
N GLU A 501 30.98 -19.28 -6.96
CA GLU A 501 31.47 -20.65 -6.77
C GLU A 501 32.72 -20.95 -7.60
N GLU A 502 32.93 -20.29 -8.75
CA GLU A 502 34.18 -20.39 -9.52
C GLU A 502 35.42 -19.99 -8.70
N SER A 503 35.23 -19.15 -7.67
CA SER A 503 36.29 -18.67 -6.79
C SER A 503 36.39 -19.46 -5.48
N ARG A 504 35.62 -20.55 -5.31
CA ARG A 504 35.69 -21.38 -4.10
C ARG A 504 37.01 -22.13 -4.05
N ASP A 505 37.76 -21.92 -2.96
CA ASP A 505 39.04 -22.60 -2.76
C ASP A 505 38.87 -24.05 -2.28
N ALA A 506 39.98 -24.77 -2.19
CA ALA A 506 40.01 -26.17 -1.76
C ALA A 506 39.52 -26.37 -0.30
N THR A 507 39.53 -25.32 0.53
CA THR A 507 39.00 -25.36 1.90
C THR A 507 37.48 -25.14 1.94
N GLY A 508 36.87 -24.87 0.79
CA GLY A 508 35.46 -24.57 0.68
C GLY A 508 35.13 -23.12 1.02
N HIS A 509 36.09 -22.19 0.99
CA HIS A 509 35.87 -20.77 1.26
C HIS A 509 35.84 -19.95 -0.03
N ILE A 510 35.01 -18.90 -0.08
CA ILE A 510 34.99 -17.93 -1.19
C ILE A 510 35.65 -16.64 -0.71
N PRO A 511 36.84 -16.26 -1.21
CA PRO A 511 37.54 -15.06 -0.76
C PRO A 511 36.83 -13.78 -1.20
N ALA A 512 37.15 -12.65 -0.56
CA ALA A 512 36.57 -11.34 -0.89
C ALA A 512 36.78 -10.92 -2.36
N SER A 513 37.87 -11.36 -3.00
CA SER A 513 38.15 -11.17 -4.43
C SER A 513 37.19 -11.93 -5.35
N GLY A 514 36.57 -13.01 -4.85
CA GLY A 514 35.58 -13.82 -5.55
C GLY A 514 34.14 -13.39 -5.30
N ARG A 515 33.90 -12.31 -4.54
CA ARG A 515 32.56 -11.83 -4.18
C ARG A 515 32.03 -10.78 -5.13
N TYR A 516 30.75 -10.87 -5.45
CA TYR A 516 30.09 -9.98 -6.39
C TYR A 516 28.74 -9.47 -5.86
N VAL A 517 28.35 -8.28 -6.30
CA VAL A 517 27.05 -7.67 -5.99
C VAL A 517 26.30 -7.41 -7.28
N TRP A 518 25.00 -7.73 -7.30
CA TRP A 518 24.11 -7.36 -8.39
C TRP A 518 23.78 -5.87 -8.32
N THR A 519 24.38 -5.09 -9.22
CA THR A 519 24.35 -3.62 -9.17
C THR A 519 23.41 -3.00 -10.19
N SER A 520 23.19 -3.66 -11.33
CA SER A 520 22.36 -3.12 -12.41
C SER A 520 21.60 -4.21 -13.16
N ALA A 521 20.41 -3.84 -13.64
CA ALA A 521 19.64 -4.60 -14.60
C ALA A 521 18.94 -3.67 -15.59
N SER A 522 19.12 -3.89 -16.89
CA SER A 522 18.53 -3.05 -17.94
C SER A 522 18.11 -3.85 -19.16
N TRP A 523 16.91 -3.57 -19.66
CA TRP A 523 16.41 -4.16 -20.90
C TRP A 523 17.13 -3.58 -22.12
N GLU A 524 17.45 -4.44 -23.08
CA GLU A 524 17.88 -4.04 -24.42
C GLU A 524 16.72 -3.39 -25.19
N THR A 525 17.06 -2.52 -26.14
CA THR A 525 16.08 -1.88 -27.03
C THR A 525 15.25 -2.95 -27.74
N GLY A 526 13.93 -2.99 -27.48
CA GLY A 526 13.03 -4.02 -28.01
C GLY A 526 12.67 -5.15 -27.05
N TYR A 527 13.15 -5.14 -25.80
CA TYR A 527 12.79 -6.12 -24.76
C TYR A 527 13.10 -7.57 -25.15
N SER A 528 14.16 -7.78 -25.94
CA SER A 528 14.67 -9.10 -26.37
C SER A 528 15.48 -9.79 -25.26
N SER A 529 16.29 -9.02 -24.53
CA SER A 529 17.18 -9.51 -23.50
C SER A 529 17.33 -8.53 -22.34
N LEU A 530 17.46 -9.07 -21.13
CA LEU A 530 17.76 -8.32 -19.91
C LEU A 530 19.26 -8.41 -19.65
N ASN A 531 19.95 -7.27 -19.66
CA ASN A 531 21.35 -7.16 -19.30
C ASN A 531 21.48 -7.05 -17.78
N ILE A 532 22.33 -7.86 -17.19
CA ILE A 532 22.64 -7.89 -15.77
C ILE A 532 24.12 -7.59 -15.56
N VAL A 533 24.42 -6.77 -14.57
CA VAL A 533 25.79 -6.42 -14.18
C VAL A 533 26.06 -6.85 -12.75
N PHE A 534 27.11 -7.65 -12.58
CA PHE A 534 27.71 -7.99 -11.29
C PHE A 534 29.01 -7.22 -11.12
N THR A 535 29.13 -6.49 -10.02
CA THR A 535 30.33 -5.72 -9.67
C THR A 535 31.06 -6.42 -8.54
N PRO A 536 32.40 -6.63 -8.62
CA PRO A 536 33.14 -7.25 -7.55
C PRO A 536 33.16 -6.38 -6.29
N VAL A 537 33.16 -7.02 -5.12
CA VAL A 537 33.19 -6.36 -3.82
C VAL A 537 34.57 -5.75 -3.56
N ALA A 538 35.64 -6.53 -3.77
CA ALA A 538 37.01 -6.06 -3.70
C ALA A 538 37.47 -5.45 -5.03
N SER A 539 38.35 -4.45 -4.95
CA SER A 539 39.08 -3.96 -6.12
C SER A 539 40.25 -4.89 -6.44
N ASN A 540 40.62 -4.99 -7.71
CA ASN A 540 41.82 -5.69 -8.15
C ASN A 540 43.08 -4.95 -7.67
N SER A 541 44.25 -5.59 -7.80
CA SER A 541 45.56 -5.01 -7.45
C SER A 541 45.89 -3.70 -8.19
N ASP A 542 45.26 -3.45 -9.34
CA ASP A 542 45.35 -2.21 -10.13
C ASP A 542 44.29 -1.15 -9.75
N GLY A 543 43.48 -1.40 -8.71
CA GLY A 543 42.39 -0.54 -8.27
C GLY A 543 41.12 -0.63 -9.13
N THR A 544 41.13 -1.40 -10.23
CA THR A 544 39.97 -1.54 -11.11
C THR A 544 38.97 -2.56 -10.56
N ARG A 545 37.68 -2.37 -10.87
CA ARG A 545 36.62 -3.33 -10.59
C ARG A 545 36.12 -3.89 -11.91
N LYS A 546 36.60 -5.07 -12.30
CA LYS A 546 36.19 -5.71 -13.56
C LYS A 546 34.79 -6.28 -13.42
N GLU A 547 33.80 -5.55 -13.92
CA GLU A 547 32.40 -5.99 -13.96
C GLU A 547 32.23 -7.28 -14.78
N ARG A 548 31.26 -8.10 -14.36
CA ARG A 548 30.78 -9.26 -15.13
C ARG A 548 29.38 -8.95 -15.64
N ARG A 549 29.16 -9.19 -16.95
CA ARG A 549 27.90 -8.90 -17.63
C ARG A 549 27.28 -10.19 -18.14
N PHE A 550 26.00 -10.36 -17.86
CA PHE A 550 25.22 -11.51 -18.31
C PHE A 550 23.97 -11.03 -19.03
N LYS A 551 23.49 -11.82 -20.00
CA LYS A 551 22.21 -11.58 -20.67
C LYS A 551 21.25 -12.71 -20.30
N ILE A 552 20.05 -12.35 -19.86
CA ILE A 552 18.93 -13.29 -19.76
C ILE A 552 18.03 -13.02 -20.95
N PHE A 553 17.80 -14.04 -21.79
CA PHE A 553 16.93 -13.88 -22.93
C PHE A 553 15.48 -13.95 -22.49
N ARG A 554 14.62 -13.21 -23.19
CA ARG A 554 13.18 -13.24 -22.96
C ARG A 554 12.60 -14.65 -23.02
N SER A 555 13.09 -15.48 -23.95
CA SER A 555 12.71 -16.89 -24.07
C SER A 555 12.96 -17.71 -22.80
N ASP A 556 13.96 -17.36 -21.99
CA ASP A 556 14.29 -18.06 -20.74
C ASP A 556 13.34 -17.64 -19.59
N LEU A 557 12.73 -16.47 -19.72
CA LEU A 557 11.70 -15.98 -18.80
C LEU A 557 10.33 -16.60 -19.13
N GLU A 558 10.11 -16.94 -20.41
CA GLU A 558 8.86 -17.50 -20.92
C GLU A 558 8.82 -19.04 -20.83
N ASN A 559 9.95 -19.71 -21.04
CA ASN A 559 10.02 -21.18 -20.99
C ASN A 559 10.16 -21.72 -19.56
N ARG A 560 9.08 -22.28 -19.01
CA ARG A 560 9.09 -22.99 -17.71
C ARG A 560 9.73 -24.39 -17.77
N THR A 561 9.87 -24.99 -18.96
CA THR A 561 10.26 -26.41 -19.14
C THR A 561 11.75 -26.66 -19.31
N LYS A 562 12.59 -25.64 -19.50
CA LYS A 562 14.04 -25.83 -19.44
C LYS A 562 14.47 -25.81 -17.98
N ASN A 563 14.46 -26.99 -17.37
CA ASN A 563 15.34 -27.32 -16.25
C ASN A 563 16.77 -26.99 -16.68
N ILE A 564 17.25 -25.83 -16.26
CA ILE A 564 18.65 -25.46 -16.38
C ILE A 564 19.34 -26.09 -15.16
N TYR A 565 19.55 -27.41 -15.23
CA TYR A 565 20.78 -27.97 -14.71
C TYR A 565 21.86 -27.51 -15.69
N LEU A 566 22.51 -26.37 -15.38
CA LEU A 566 23.76 -26.01 -16.04
C LEU A 566 24.79 -27.04 -15.57
N ASN A 567 25.28 -27.82 -16.53
CA ASN A 567 26.51 -28.61 -16.43
C ASN A 567 27.70 -27.73 -16.09
#